data_AF-A0A1T4VPY3-F1
#
_entry.id   AF-A0A1T4VPY3-F1
#
_cell.length_a   1.000
_cell.length_b   1.000
_cell.length_c   1.000
_cell.angle_alpha   90.00
_cell.angle_beta   90.00
_cell.angle_gamma   90.00
#
_symmetry.space_group_name_H-M   'P 1'
#
loop_
_entity.id
_entity.type
_entity.pdbx_description
1 polymer ?
#
loop_
_entity_poly.entity_id
_entity_poly.type
_entity_poly.pdbx_seq_one_letter_code
_entity_poly.pdbx_strand_id
1 'polypeptide(L)'
;MKKTLGLLAMCVALCACVSGPLQTKIDGTTLVLNSERYTIGEGFHLAAIVEIPKSYERTKCYIYKNPELESWIILNEKLPIFKAKYYGSGKNRELKEKRGEYLDRMFYWFEVRKWKPVELYDPEFKMSELSKKPVDIVYYNKLISDRKAVSVFLISVIDQNSPDKKSHISELEQGFRKLSE
;
A
#
# COMPACT_ATOMS: atom_id res chain seq x y z
N MET A 1 -33.56 -11.04 -36.81
CA MET A 1 -32.82 -11.66 -35.68
C MET A 1 -31.29 -11.65 -35.82
N LYS A 2 -30.68 -11.47 -37.01
CA LYS A 2 -29.21 -11.40 -37.15
C LYS A 2 -28.56 -10.14 -36.55
N LYS A 3 -29.29 -9.02 -36.47
CA LYS A 3 -28.80 -7.72 -35.95
C LYS A 3 -28.63 -7.68 -34.42
N THR A 4 -29.41 -8.47 -33.67
CA THR A 4 -29.33 -8.55 -32.21
C THR A 4 -28.16 -9.39 -31.70
N LEU A 5 -27.72 -10.40 -32.48
CA LEU A 5 -26.53 -11.20 -32.13
C LEU A 5 -25.24 -10.38 -32.19
N GLY A 6 -25.13 -9.49 -33.18
CA GLY A 6 -23.94 -8.62 -33.35
C GLY A 6 -23.79 -7.61 -32.22
N LEU A 7 -24.91 -7.06 -31.71
CA LEU A 7 -24.88 -6.13 -30.59
C LEU A 7 -24.44 -6.81 -29.28
N LEU A 8 -24.91 -8.05 -29.06
CA LEU A 8 -24.54 -8.86 -27.89
C LEU A 8 -23.04 -9.23 -27.90
N ALA A 9 -22.50 -9.65 -29.04
CA ALA A 9 -21.08 -9.97 -29.17
C ALA A 9 -20.18 -8.74 -28.93
N MET A 10 -20.62 -7.57 -29.40
CA MET A 10 -19.89 -6.31 -29.23
C MET A 10 -19.95 -5.80 -27.78
N CYS A 11 -21.09 -5.95 -27.09
CA CYS A 11 -21.17 -5.70 -25.65
C CYS A 11 -20.28 -6.63 -24.83
N VAL A 12 -20.19 -7.93 -25.16
CA VAL A 12 -19.31 -8.87 -24.47
C VAL A 12 -17.84 -8.53 -24.70
N ALA A 13 -17.46 -8.15 -25.92
CA ALA A 13 -16.10 -7.70 -26.23
C ALA A 13 -15.74 -6.39 -25.51
N LEU A 14 -16.66 -5.41 -25.45
CA LEU A 14 -16.47 -4.18 -24.68
C LEU A 14 -16.37 -4.45 -23.17
N CYS A 15 -17.21 -5.31 -22.61
CA CYS A 15 -17.11 -5.72 -21.21
C CYS A 15 -15.79 -6.46 -20.89
N ALA A 16 -15.27 -7.26 -21.82
CA ALA A 16 -13.97 -7.93 -21.69
C ALA A 16 -12.78 -6.96 -21.78
N CYS A 17 -12.90 -5.85 -22.53
CA CYS A 17 -11.87 -4.81 -22.60
C CYS A 17 -11.90 -3.84 -21.40
N VAL A 18 -13.05 -3.61 -20.78
CA VAL A 18 -13.19 -2.72 -19.61
C VAL A 18 -12.83 -3.43 -18.30
N SER A 19 -13.00 -4.75 -18.24
CA SER A 19 -12.71 -5.56 -17.05
C SER A 19 -11.29 -6.14 -17.13
N GLY A 20 -10.28 -5.27 -17.10
CA GLY A 20 -8.90 -5.71 -16.92
C GLY A 20 -8.79 -6.66 -15.70
N PRO A 21 -7.92 -7.68 -15.74
CA PRO A 21 -7.76 -8.59 -14.61
C PRO A 21 -7.45 -7.80 -13.34
N LEU A 22 -7.96 -8.28 -12.19
CA LEU A 22 -7.67 -7.69 -10.88
C LEU A 22 -6.15 -7.78 -10.64
N GLN A 23 -5.45 -6.68 -10.86
CA GLN A 23 -4.00 -6.62 -10.83
C GLN A 23 -3.52 -5.83 -9.62
N THR A 24 -2.40 -6.28 -9.06
CA THR A 24 -1.54 -5.42 -8.25
C THR A 24 -0.20 -5.37 -8.96
N LYS A 25 0.23 -4.17 -9.33
CA LYS A 25 1.55 -3.93 -9.89
C LYS A 25 2.19 -2.80 -9.10
N ILE A 26 3.41 -3.02 -8.62
CA ILE A 26 4.25 -1.99 -8.02
C ILE A 26 5.44 -1.83 -8.96
N ASP A 27 5.61 -0.62 -9.49
CA ASP A 27 6.60 -0.30 -10.51
C ASP A 27 7.21 1.09 -10.22
N GLY A 28 8.45 1.11 -9.76
CA GLY A 28 9.10 2.35 -9.31
C GLY A 28 8.26 3.04 -8.24
N THR A 29 7.78 4.25 -8.52
CA THR A 29 6.91 5.05 -7.64
C THR A 29 5.41 4.86 -7.90
N THR A 30 5.03 3.99 -8.83
CA THR A 30 3.63 3.76 -9.21
C THR A 30 3.09 2.49 -8.58
N LEU A 31 1.93 2.60 -7.94
CA LEU A 31 1.14 1.49 -7.44
C LEU A 31 -0.16 1.39 -8.24
N VAL A 32 -0.36 0.26 -8.92
CA VAL A 32 -1.60 -0.06 -9.64
C VAL A 32 -2.39 -1.08 -8.83
N LEU A 33 -3.62 -0.72 -8.45
CA LEU A 33 -4.57 -1.54 -7.69
C LEU A 33 -5.88 -1.71 -8.47
N ASN A 34 -6.00 -2.81 -9.22
CA ASN A 34 -7.01 -3.02 -10.25
C ASN A 34 -6.88 -1.93 -11.34
N SER A 35 -7.96 -1.19 -11.62
CA SER A 35 -7.94 -0.07 -12.57
C SER A 35 -7.47 1.25 -11.97
N GLU A 36 -7.12 1.29 -10.68
CA GLU A 36 -6.69 2.52 -10.03
C GLU A 36 -5.17 2.65 -10.01
N ARG A 37 -4.66 3.84 -10.30
CA ARG A 37 -3.25 4.16 -10.22
C ARG A 37 -3.00 5.14 -9.09
N TYR A 38 -1.96 4.88 -8.32
CA TYR A 38 -1.48 5.72 -7.24
C TYR A 38 0.00 6.04 -7.51
N THR A 39 0.41 7.27 -7.21
CA THR A 39 1.81 7.67 -7.27
C THR A 39 2.33 7.95 -5.87
N ILE A 40 3.60 7.62 -5.68
CA ILE A 40 4.42 8.03 -4.55
C ILE A 40 5.17 9.30 -4.96
N GLY A 41 5.20 10.30 -4.08
CA GLY A 41 5.80 11.61 -4.34
C GLY A 41 7.32 11.56 -4.55
N GLU A 42 7.85 12.56 -5.24
CA GLU A 42 9.23 12.58 -5.78
C GLU A 42 10.34 12.49 -4.71
N GLY A 43 10.08 12.90 -3.47
CA GLY A 43 11.05 12.77 -2.36
C GLY A 43 11.21 11.37 -1.78
N PHE A 44 10.38 10.40 -2.21
CA PHE A 44 10.43 9.02 -1.73
C PHE A 44 11.12 8.12 -2.75
N HIS A 45 12.17 7.44 -2.32
CA HIS A 45 12.85 6.42 -3.11
C HIS A 45 12.59 5.03 -2.51
N LEU A 46 12.58 4.00 -3.36
CA LEU A 46 12.50 2.62 -2.91
C LEU A 46 13.80 2.27 -2.19
N ALA A 47 13.73 1.96 -0.90
CA ALA A 47 14.89 1.63 -0.06
C ALA A 47 15.11 0.12 0.00
N ALA A 48 14.04 -0.67 0.12
CA ALA A 48 14.12 -2.12 0.21
C ALA A 48 12.84 -2.83 -0.23
N ILE A 49 12.99 -4.07 -0.68
CA ILE A 49 11.92 -5.06 -0.80
C ILE A 49 12.22 -6.19 0.17
N VAL A 50 11.26 -6.50 1.02
CA VAL A 50 11.38 -7.54 2.05
C VAL A 50 10.25 -8.54 1.97
N GLU A 51 10.54 -9.75 2.40
CA GLU A 51 9.56 -10.81 2.57
C GLU A 51 9.28 -11.05 4.06
N ILE A 52 7.99 -11.12 4.40
CA ILE A 52 7.53 -11.68 5.66
C ILE A 52 7.16 -13.15 5.40
N PRO A 53 7.92 -14.11 5.93
CA PRO A 53 7.52 -15.50 5.92
C PRO A 53 6.32 -15.66 6.85
N LYS A 54 5.18 -16.06 6.28
CA LYS A 54 4.05 -16.61 7.00
C LYS A 54 3.98 -18.11 6.76
N SER A 55 3.22 -18.81 7.60
CA SER A 55 3.09 -20.28 7.56
C SER A 55 2.69 -20.86 6.20
N TYR A 56 2.05 -20.06 5.32
CA TYR A 56 1.56 -20.51 4.01
C TYR A 56 1.92 -19.58 2.85
N GLU A 57 2.61 -18.47 3.08
CA GLU A 57 2.97 -17.53 2.02
C GLU A 57 4.19 -16.67 2.35
N ARG A 58 4.80 -16.10 1.32
CA ARG A 58 5.77 -15.02 1.45
C ARG A 58 5.09 -13.72 1.02
N THR A 59 4.82 -12.87 2.00
CA THR A 59 4.24 -11.55 1.78
C THR A 59 5.37 -10.58 1.44
N LYS A 60 5.33 -9.95 0.26
CA LYS A 60 6.28 -8.90 -0.12
C LYS A 60 5.86 -7.56 0.46
N CYS A 61 6.82 -6.83 1.01
CA CYS A 61 6.67 -5.45 1.44
C CYS A 61 7.69 -4.57 0.71
N TYR A 62 7.21 -3.48 0.14
CA TYR A 62 8.01 -2.47 -0.53
C TYR A 62 8.13 -1.28 0.41
N ILE A 63 9.35 -0.83 0.66
CA ILE A 63 9.64 0.20 1.65
C ILE A 63 10.25 1.38 0.90
N TYR A 64 9.54 2.50 0.90
CA TYR A 64 10.03 3.76 0.39
C TYR A 64 10.40 4.68 1.55
N LYS A 65 11.47 5.44 1.39
CA LYS A 65 12.02 6.33 2.40
C LYS A 65 12.18 7.72 1.82
N ASN A 66 11.84 8.72 2.63
CA ASN A 66 12.23 10.11 2.43
C ASN A 66 13.13 10.50 3.62
N PRO A 67 14.45 10.61 3.43
CA PRO A 67 15.38 10.95 4.50
C PRO A 67 15.19 12.36 5.05
N GLU A 68 14.84 13.33 4.20
CA GLU A 68 14.68 14.74 4.58
C GLU A 68 13.52 14.93 5.56
N LEU A 69 12.41 14.21 5.32
CA LEU A 69 11.22 14.24 6.17
C LEU A 69 11.25 13.19 7.29
N GLU A 70 12.31 12.39 7.39
CA GLU A 70 12.41 11.22 8.26
C GLU A 70 11.10 10.39 8.25
N SER A 71 10.71 9.97 7.03
CA SER A 71 9.38 9.44 6.75
C SER A 71 9.42 8.24 5.80
N TRP A 72 8.41 7.36 5.89
CA TRP A 72 8.33 6.10 5.15
C TRP A 72 6.95 5.82 4.57
N ILE A 73 6.95 5.17 3.42
CA ILE A 73 5.75 4.56 2.83
C ILE A 73 6.00 3.06 2.70
N ILE A 74 5.16 2.25 3.35
CA ILE A 74 5.25 0.80 3.30
C ILE A 74 4.05 0.24 2.55
N LEU A 75 4.31 -0.45 1.44
CA LEU A 75 3.30 -1.20 0.69
C LEU A 75 3.43 -2.67 1.03
N ASN A 76 2.43 -3.22 1.71
CA ASN A 76 2.41 -4.61 2.17
C ASN A 76 1.37 -5.43 1.39
N GLU A 77 1.82 -6.33 0.52
CA GLU A 77 0.97 -7.25 -0.21
C GLU A 77 0.70 -8.51 0.62
N LYS A 78 -0.54 -8.69 1.08
CA LYS A 78 -0.91 -9.76 2.02
C LYS A 78 -2.14 -10.53 1.56
N LEU A 79 -2.30 -11.77 2.04
CA LEU A 79 -3.63 -12.40 2.05
C LEU A 79 -4.62 -11.51 2.82
N PRO A 80 -5.90 -11.47 2.39
CA PRO A 80 -6.96 -10.93 3.23
C PRO A 80 -7.02 -11.74 4.53
N ILE A 81 -6.73 -11.08 5.65
CA ILE A 81 -6.71 -11.72 6.97
C ILE A 81 -8.16 -12.10 7.30
N PHE A 82 -8.41 -13.41 7.26
CA PHE A 82 -9.68 -14.10 7.46
C PHE A 82 -10.72 -13.96 6.35
N LYS A 83 -11.41 -15.09 6.17
CA LYS A 83 -12.71 -15.27 5.51
C LYS A 83 -13.68 -14.18 5.97
N ALA A 84 -13.57 -12.97 5.43
CA ALA A 84 -14.70 -12.07 5.41
C ALA A 84 -15.76 -12.81 4.62
N LYS A 85 -16.68 -13.49 5.32
CA LYS A 85 -17.93 -13.90 4.70
C LYS A 85 -18.48 -12.64 4.06
N TYR A 86 -18.53 -12.65 2.74
CA TYR A 86 -19.22 -11.67 1.94
C TYR A 86 -20.65 -11.55 2.48
N TYR A 87 -20.92 -10.50 3.26
CA TYR A 87 -22.26 -10.03 3.57
C TYR A 87 -22.37 -8.63 2.99
N GLY A 88 -22.77 -8.57 1.72
CA GLY A 88 -22.91 -7.35 0.94
C GLY A 88 -22.32 -7.49 -0.47
N SER A 89 -22.95 -6.81 -1.42
CA SER A 89 -22.64 -6.83 -2.85
C SER A 89 -21.24 -6.29 -3.17
N GLY A 90 -20.21 -7.14 -3.17
CA GLY A 90 -19.01 -6.96 -3.99
C GLY A 90 -18.31 -5.59 -4.03
N LYS A 91 -18.32 -4.77 -2.98
CA LYS A 91 -17.66 -3.46 -3.04
C LYS A 91 -16.18 -3.57 -2.71
N ASN A 92 -15.35 -3.50 -3.74
CA ASN A 92 -13.96 -3.05 -3.67
C ASN A 92 -13.93 -1.70 -2.96
N ARG A 93 -13.65 -1.68 -1.65
CA ARG A 93 -13.55 -0.42 -0.91
C ARG A 93 -12.24 0.27 -1.26
N GLU A 94 -12.31 1.55 -1.60
CA GLU A 94 -11.14 2.35 -1.92
C GLU A 94 -10.23 2.50 -0.69
N LEU A 95 -8.94 2.78 -0.91
CA LEU A 95 -7.97 2.96 0.18
C LEU A 95 -8.50 3.99 1.20
N LYS A 96 -9.01 5.13 0.73
CA LYS A 96 -9.52 6.23 1.58
C LYS A 96 -10.66 5.82 2.52
N GLU A 97 -11.55 4.92 2.11
CA GLU A 97 -12.69 4.47 2.95
C GLU A 97 -12.25 3.58 4.13
N LYS A 98 -11.02 3.07 4.10
CA LYS A 98 -10.44 2.20 5.13
C LYS A 98 -9.22 2.84 5.80
N ARG A 99 -9.19 4.17 5.83
CA ARG A 99 -8.19 4.96 6.55
C ARG A 99 -8.32 4.75 8.06
N GLY A 100 -7.19 4.56 8.72
CA GLY A 100 -7.05 4.61 10.17
C GLY A 100 -5.84 5.46 10.54
N GLU A 101 -5.95 6.21 11.62
CA GLU A 101 -4.90 7.12 12.10
C GLU A 101 -4.45 6.69 13.49
N TYR A 102 -3.14 6.64 13.69
CA TYR A 102 -2.51 6.30 14.96
C TYR A 102 -1.45 7.33 15.27
N LEU A 103 -1.69 8.10 16.33
CA LEU A 103 -0.80 9.18 16.75
C LEU A 103 0.09 8.76 17.92
N ASP A 104 1.29 9.32 18.00
CA ASP A 104 2.28 9.13 19.07
C ASP A 104 2.44 7.65 19.44
N ARG A 105 2.79 6.85 18.43
CA ARG A 105 2.98 5.40 18.56
C ARG A 105 4.43 5.02 18.36
N MET A 106 4.77 3.85 18.88
CA MET A 106 6.02 3.19 18.58
C MET A 106 5.79 2.10 17.55
N PHE A 107 6.56 2.10 16.45
CA PHE A 107 6.35 1.16 15.36
C PHE A 107 7.26 -0.07 15.45
N TYR A 108 6.79 -1.11 16.14
CA TYR A 108 7.56 -2.34 16.39
C TYR A 108 7.42 -3.42 15.32
N TRP A 109 6.81 -3.10 14.17
CA TRP A 109 6.52 -4.13 13.17
C TRP A 109 7.81 -4.79 12.62
N PHE A 110 8.90 -4.02 12.53
CA PHE A 110 10.19 -4.54 12.08
C PHE A 110 10.98 -5.34 13.12
N GLU A 111 10.67 -5.21 14.41
CA GLU A 111 11.35 -5.97 15.48
C GLU A 111 10.71 -7.33 15.75
N VAL A 112 9.37 -7.38 15.69
CA VAL A 112 8.62 -8.55 16.18
C VAL A 112 8.53 -9.66 15.12
N ARG A 113 8.74 -9.34 13.84
CA ARG A 113 8.63 -10.32 12.75
C ARG A 113 10.00 -10.67 12.17
N LYS A 114 10.14 -11.91 11.70
CA LYS A 114 11.32 -12.33 10.93
C LYS A 114 11.19 -11.74 9.53
N TRP A 115 11.94 -10.71 9.20
CA TRP A 115 11.97 -10.15 7.85
C TRP A 115 13.13 -10.74 7.08
N LYS A 116 12.91 -11.07 5.81
CA LYS A 116 13.96 -11.49 4.90
C LYS A 116 14.14 -10.41 3.83
N PRO A 117 15.30 -9.75 3.71
CA PRO A 117 15.56 -8.88 2.58
C PRO A 117 15.55 -9.70 1.29
N VAL A 118 14.82 -9.20 0.29
CA VAL A 118 14.80 -9.75 -1.08
C VAL A 118 15.71 -8.90 -1.95
N GLU A 119 15.51 -7.58 -1.91
CA GLU A 119 16.30 -6.60 -2.63
C GLU A 119 16.56 -5.39 -1.73
N LEU A 120 17.78 -4.87 -1.75
CA LEU A 120 18.19 -3.68 -1.03
C LEU A 120 18.69 -2.65 -2.05
N TYR A 121 18.07 -1.48 -2.02
CA TYR A 121 18.37 -0.36 -2.91
C TYR A 121 19.12 0.75 -2.15
N ASP A 122 18.82 0.90 -0.86
CA ASP A 122 19.62 1.66 0.11
C ASP A 122 20.50 0.67 0.91
N PRO A 123 21.83 0.68 0.71
CA PRO A 123 22.75 -0.22 1.42
C PRO A 123 22.81 0.02 2.93
N GLU A 124 22.48 1.23 3.38
CA GLU A 124 22.51 1.60 4.80
C GLU A 124 21.20 1.28 5.50
N PHE A 125 20.14 0.96 4.75
CA PHE A 125 18.81 0.68 5.28
C PHE A 125 18.83 -0.47 6.29
N LYS A 126 18.52 -0.15 7.54
CA LYS A 126 18.30 -1.15 8.60
C LYS A 126 16.81 -1.28 8.85
N MET A 127 16.31 -2.52 8.85
CA MET A 127 14.91 -2.83 9.17
C MET A 127 14.47 -2.22 10.52
N SER A 128 15.39 -2.12 11.48
CA SER A 128 15.15 -1.55 12.81
C SER A 128 15.16 -0.02 12.86
N GLU A 129 15.35 0.72 11.75
CA GLU A 129 15.40 2.19 11.79
C GLU A 129 14.11 2.83 12.32
N LEU A 130 12.99 2.19 12.00
CA LEU A 130 11.66 2.61 12.43
C LEU A 130 11.30 2.13 13.83
N SER A 131 12.05 1.18 14.36
CA SER A 131 11.75 0.66 15.68
C SER A 131 12.30 1.58 16.75
N LYS A 132 11.56 1.71 17.84
CA LYS A 132 11.95 2.54 19.00
C LYS A 132 11.95 4.06 18.75
N LYS A 133 11.36 4.56 17.66
CA LYS A 133 11.06 6.00 17.47
C LYS A 133 9.56 6.28 17.65
N PRO A 134 9.17 7.40 18.29
CA PRO A 134 7.80 7.86 18.27
C PRO A 134 7.43 8.33 16.86
N VAL A 135 6.31 7.83 16.36
CA VAL A 135 5.82 8.06 15.00
C VAL A 135 4.33 8.32 15.00
N ASP A 136 3.89 9.07 14.00
CA ASP A 136 2.50 9.07 13.56
C ASP A 136 2.35 8.14 12.36
N ILE A 137 1.20 7.48 12.27
CA ILE A 137 0.91 6.48 11.24
C ILE A 137 -0.48 6.73 10.66
N VAL A 138 -0.53 6.85 9.33
CA VAL A 138 -1.78 6.70 8.57
C VAL A 138 -1.76 5.38 7.84
N TYR A 139 -2.79 4.58 8.05
CA TYR A 139 -2.96 3.27 7.48
C TYR A 139 -4.12 3.25 6.50
N TYR A 140 -3.90 2.68 5.33
CA TYR A 140 -4.92 2.41 4.33
C TYR A 140 -4.91 0.95 3.94
N ASN A 141 -6.07 0.39 3.58
CA ASN A 141 -6.16 -0.99 3.16
C ASN A 141 -7.20 -1.20 2.07
N LYS A 142 -6.81 -1.89 1.00
CA LYS A 142 -7.69 -2.23 -0.12
C LYS A 142 -7.68 -3.73 -0.36
N LEU A 143 -8.88 -4.29 -0.49
CA LEU A 143 -9.06 -5.65 -0.99
C LEU A 143 -8.96 -5.63 -2.51
N ILE A 144 -8.12 -6.48 -3.08
CA ILE A 144 -7.89 -6.56 -4.54
C ILE A 144 -8.68 -7.75 -5.10
N SER A 145 -8.63 -8.88 -4.41
CA SER A 145 -9.39 -10.10 -4.71
C SER A 145 -9.69 -10.87 -3.43
N ASP A 146 -10.40 -11.98 -3.54
CA ASP A 146 -10.61 -12.94 -2.45
C ASP A 146 -9.31 -13.55 -1.90
N ARG A 147 -8.20 -13.42 -2.64
CA ARG A 147 -6.88 -13.94 -2.29
C ARG A 147 -5.81 -12.87 -2.09
N LYS A 148 -6.09 -11.59 -2.36
CA LYS A 148 -5.06 -10.54 -2.28
C LYS A 148 -5.59 -9.24 -1.72
N ALA A 149 -4.84 -8.64 -0.81
CA ALA A 149 -5.06 -7.31 -0.28
C ALA A 149 -3.74 -6.53 -0.25
N VAL A 150 -3.84 -5.21 -0.32
CA VAL A 150 -2.71 -4.30 -0.16
C VAL A 150 -3.00 -3.39 1.02
N SER A 151 -2.03 -3.31 1.93
CA SER A 151 -2.01 -2.29 2.97
C SER A 151 -0.94 -1.26 2.67
N VAL A 152 -1.28 0.00 2.80
CA VAL A 152 -0.35 1.13 2.70
C VAL A 152 -0.22 1.74 4.08
N PHE A 153 1.01 1.92 4.53
CA PHE A 153 1.31 2.61 5.78
C PHE A 153 2.15 3.84 5.43
N LEU A 154 1.66 5.01 5.81
CA LEU A 154 2.40 6.26 5.79
C LEU A 154 2.87 6.50 7.22
N ILE A 155 4.17 6.65 7.41
CA ILE A 155 4.80 6.72 8.73
C ILE A 155 5.71 7.93 8.75
N SER A 156 5.57 8.77 9.76
CA SER A 156 6.44 9.93 9.97
C SER A 156 6.98 9.92 11.40
N VAL A 157 8.28 10.11 11.56
CA VAL A 157 8.87 10.33 12.88
C VAL A 157 8.36 11.66 13.44
N ILE A 158 8.04 11.65 14.72
CA ILE A 158 7.65 12.84 15.46
C ILE A 158 8.92 13.52 15.94
N ASP A 159 9.14 14.77 15.53
CA ASP A 159 10.21 15.60 16.06
C ASP A 159 9.90 15.95 17.53
N GLN A 160 10.55 15.22 18.44
CA GLN A 160 10.41 15.41 19.88
C GLN A 160 11.05 16.72 20.38
N ASN A 161 11.89 17.37 19.58
CA ASN A 161 12.53 18.63 19.93
C ASN A 161 11.71 19.85 19.47
N SER A 162 10.69 19.64 18.64
CA SER A 162 9.75 20.68 18.24
C SER A 162 8.67 20.88 19.32
N PRO A 163 8.36 22.13 19.72
CA PRO A 163 7.33 22.40 20.72
C PRO A 163 5.94 21.87 20.33
N ASP A 164 5.68 21.71 19.03
CA ASP A 164 4.41 21.23 18.49
C ASP A 164 4.42 19.72 18.20
N LYS A 165 5.50 18.99 18.54
CA LYS A 165 5.68 17.56 18.19
C LYS A 165 5.34 17.30 16.72
N LYS A 166 5.99 18.05 15.84
CA LYS A 166 5.66 18.05 14.42
C LYS A 166 5.92 16.68 13.79
N SER A 167 4.94 16.18 13.04
CA SER A 167 5.09 15.06 12.11
C SER A 167 4.74 15.53 10.69
N HIS A 168 5.25 14.81 9.68
CA HIS A 168 5.04 15.11 8.26
C HIS A 168 3.95 14.25 7.63
N ILE A 169 2.99 13.76 8.42
CA ILE A 169 1.90 12.90 7.93
C ILE A 169 1.06 13.60 6.85
N SER A 170 0.79 14.90 7.00
CA SER A 170 0.00 15.63 6.01
C SER A 170 0.72 15.70 4.66
N GLU A 171 2.03 15.94 4.69
CA GLU A 171 2.91 15.94 3.52
C GLU A 171 3.01 14.54 2.89
N LEU A 172 3.07 13.48 3.70
CA LEU A 172 3.02 12.08 3.24
C LEU A 172 1.70 11.73 2.53
N GLU A 173 0.57 12.12 3.10
CA GLU A 173 -0.76 11.91 2.49
C GLU A 173 -0.91 12.67 1.18
N GLN A 174 -0.31 13.86 1.11
CA GLN A 174 -0.16 14.60 -0.13
C GLN A 174 0.85 13.95 -1.08
N GLY A 175 1.87 13.24 -0.60
CA GLY A 175 2.80 12.49 -1.43
C GLY A 175 2.18 11.24 -2.04
N PHE A 176 1.17 10.65 -1.39
CA PHE A 176 0.51 9.42 -1.84
C PHE A 176 -0.86 9.71 -2.46
N ARG A 177 -0.91 9.96 -3.77
CA ARG A 177 -2.14 10.40 -4.46
C ARG A 177 -2.64 9.36 -5.45
N LYS A 178 -3.97 9.20 -5.51
CA LYS A 178 -4.67 8.57 -6.63
C LYS A 178 -4.49 9.46 -7.85
N LEU A 179 -3.94 8.94 -8.94
CA LEU A 179 -3.94 9.60 -10.23
C LEU A 179 -5.38 9.53 -10.74
N SER A 180 -6.00 10.68 -10.98
CA SER A 180 -7.29 10.71 -11.68
C SER A 180 -7.02 10.42 -13.16
N GLU A 181 -7.87 9.57 -13.74
CA GLU A 181 -7.97 9.45 -15.20
C GLU A 181 -8.71 10.68 -15.77
#